data_AF-A0A7J3CJT6-F1
#
_entry.id   AF-A0A7J3CJT6-F1
#
_cell.length_a   1.000
_cell.length_b   1.000
_cell.length_c   1.000
_cell.angle_alpha   90.00
_cell.angle_beta   90.00
_cell.angle_gamma   90.00
#
_symmetry.space_group_name_H-M   'P 1'
#
loop_
_entity.id
_entity.type
_entity.pdbx_description
1 polymer ?
#
loop_
_entity_poly.entity_id
_entity_poly.type
_entity_poly.pdbx_seq_one_letter_code
_entity_poly.pdbx_strand_id
1 'polypeptide(L)'
;MIEIGRVCVKLAGRDAKKRCVIVDIIDDKTVIIDGETRRKKVNIKHIEPTKTKITIKKGASRADVVKEFKKLGIELKEKKSKKPKERPKKARKQKQKKIEEKKK
;
A
#
# COMPACT_ATOMS: atom_id res chain seq x y z
N MET A 1 8.37 -13.80 13.94
CA MET A 1 7.20 -14.68 14.07
C MET A 1 5.98 -13.93 13.58
N ILE A 2 5.18 -14.55 12.72
CA ILE A 2 3.97 -13.94 12.14
C ILE A 2 2.80 -14.45 12.93
N GLU A 3 2.17 -13.54 13.67
CA GLU A 3 1.06 -13.83 14.55
C GLU A 3 -0.04 -12.79 14.32
N ILE A 4 -1.27 -13.17 14.63
CA ILE A 4 -2.39 -12.24 14.64
C ILE A 4 -2.10 -11.13 15.65
N GLY A 5 -2.38 -9.88 15.26
CA GLY A 5 -2.15 -8.70 16.09
C GLY A 5 -0.71 -8.16 16.05
N ARG A 6 0.20 -8.77 15.27
CA ARG A 6 1.55 -8.21 15.09
C ARG A 6 1.52 -6.96 14.22
N VAL A 7 2.16 -5.89 14.69
CA VAL A 7 2.38 -4.68 13.89
C VAL A 7 3.45 -4.96 12.85
N CYS A 8 3.22 -4.50 11.64
CA CYS A 8 4.12 -4.67 10.52
C CYS A 8 4.23 -3.39 9.69
N VAL A 9 5.30 -3.29 8.90
CA VAL A 9 5.47 -2.24 7.89
C VAL A 9 5.42 -2.88 6.52
N LYS A 10 4.67 -2.27 5.61
CA LYS A 10 4.63 -2.73 4.22
C LYS A 10 5.81 -2.16 3.44
N LEU A 11 6.63 -3.02 2.85
CA LEU A 11 7.83 -2.61 2.10
C LEU A 11 7.49 -2.13 0.69
N ALA A 12 6.54 -2.79 0.02
CA ALA A 12 6.28 -2.59 -1.41
C ALA A 12 4.81 -2.33 -1.75
N GLY A 13 4.59 -1.53 -2.82
CA GLY A 13 3.29 -1.24 -3.42
C GLY A 13 2.73 0.14 -3.10
N ARG A 14 1.43 0.35 -3.41
CA ARG A 14 0.74 1.64 -3.24
C ARG A 14 0.69 2.13 -1.78
N ASP A 15 0.74 1.19 -0.85
CA ASP A 15 0.70 1.41 0.59
C ASP A 15 2.08 1.15 1.24
N ALA A 16 3.18 1.29 0.48
CA ALA A 16 4.52 1.15 1.01
C ALA A 16 4.81 2.18 2.12
N LYS A 17 5.67 1.80 3.07
CA LYS A 17 6.09 2.56 4.28
C LYS A 17 4.99 2.83 5.30
N LYS A 18 3.80 2.29 5.10
CA LYS A 18 2.69 2.41 6.06
C LYS A 18 2.73 1.31 7.09
N ARG A 19 2.24 1.62 8.30
CA ARG A 19 2.09 0.65 9.38
C ARG A 19 0.74 -0.07 9.27
N CYS A 20 0.76 -1.38 9.40
CA CYS A 20 -0.41 -2.24 9.37
C CYS A 20 -0.33 -3.30 10.46
N VAL A 21 -1.44 -3.96 10.73
CA VAL A 21 -1.50 -5.11 11.63
C VAL A 21 -2.12 -6.29 10.90
N ILE A 22 -1.65 -7.48 11.25
CA ILE A 22 -2.16 -8.75 10.76
C ILE A 22 -3.46 -9.07 11.51
N VAL A 23 -4.56 -9.12 10.77
CA VAL A 23 -5.90 -9.44 11.29
C VAL A 23 -6.19 -10.93 11.20
N ASP A 24 -5.72 -11.54 10.10
CA ASP A 24 -5.94 -12.95 9.84
C ASP A 24 -4.82 -13.55 8.99
N ILE A 25 -4.61 -14.85 9.16
CA ILE A 25 -3.67 -15.67 8.39
C ILE A 25 -4.56 -16.65 7.61
N ILE A 26 -4.60 -16.49 6.29
CA ILE A 26 -5.41 -17.36 5.43
C ILE A 26 -4.59 -18.60 5.07
N ASP A 27 -3.35 -18.36 4.64
CA ASP A 27 -2.44 -19.38 4.11
C ASP A 27 -1.04 -19.14 4.69
N ASP A 28 -0.12 -20.09 4.51
CA ASP A 28 1.28 -19.97 4.98
C ASP A 28 2.02 -18.77 4.42
N LYS A 29 1.59 -18.27 3.26
CA LYS A 29 2.24 -17.17 2.52
C LYS A 29 1.42 -15.89 2.51
N THR A 30 0.14 -15.97 2.90
CA THR A 30 -0.81 -14.88 2.66
C THR A 30 -1.60 -14.51 3.90
N VAL A 31 -1.54 -13.22 4.21
CA VAL A 31 -2.16 -12.64 5.40
C VAL A 31 -3.11 -11.52 5.02
N ILE A 32 -4.15 -11.32 5.83
CA ILE A 32 -5.01 -10.14 5.76
C ILE A 32 -4.43 -9.08 6.69
N ILE A 33 -4.10 -7.93 6.11
CA ILE A 33 -3.65 -6.76 6.87
C ILE A 33 -4.75 -5.70 6.93
N ASP A 34 -4.79 -4.94 8.02
CA ASP A 34 -5.60 -3.73 8.16
C ASP A 34 -4.84 -2.66 8.97
N GLY A 35 -5.30 -1.40 8.91
CA GLY A 35 -4.68 -0.26 9.61
C GLY A 35 -4.61 0.98 8.72
N GLU A 36 -3.42 1.59 8.61
CA GLU A 36 -3.17 2.73 7.71
C GLU A 36 -3.23 2.32 6.23
N THR A 37 -3.00 1.04 5.98
CA THR A 37 -3.20 0.41 4.69
C THR A 37 -4.67 0.05 4.50
N ARG A 38 -5.13 -0.01 3.25
CA ARG A 38 -6.44 -0.59 2.94
C ARG A 38 -6.46 -2.06 3.37
N ARG A 39 -7.60 -2.53 3.88
CA ARG A 39 -7.79 -3.94 4.21
C ARG A 39 -7.59 -4.78 2.95
N LYS A 40 -6.53 -5.60 2.91
CA LYS A 40 -6.16 -6.37 1.71
C LYS A 40 -5.44 -7.65 2.09
N LYS A 41 -5.62 -8.68 1.26
CA LYS A 41 -4.80 -9.90 1.24
C LYS A 41 -3.42 -9.58 0.64
N VAL A 42 -2.34 -9.84 1.40
CA VAL A 42 -0.97 -9.49 1.03
C VAL A 42 -0.03 -10.66 1.35
N ASN A 43 0.97 -10.86 0.49
CA ASN A 43 2.02 -11.83 0.75
C ASN A 43 2.95 -11.38 1.88
N ILE A 44 3.38 -12.35 2.68
CA ILE A 44 4.33 -12.17 3.77
C ILE A 44 5.65 -11.54 3.30
N LYS A 45 6.12 -11.87 2.08
CA LYS A 45 7.36 -11.30 1.50
C LYS A 45 7.35 -9.78 1.37
N HIS A 46 6.18 -9.13 1.39
CA HIS A 46 6.05 -7.68 1.24
C HIS A 46 5.89 -6.94 2.58
N ILE A 47 5.97 -7.67 3.68
CA ILE A 47 5.65 -7.18 5.01
C ILE A 47 6.83 -7.50 5.93
N GLU A 48 7.25 -6.50 6.71
CA GLU A 48 8.25 -6.68 7.76
C GLU A 48 7.57 -6.56 9.14
N PRO A 49 7.55 -7.64 9.94
CA PRO A 49 6.96 -7.61 11.27
C PRO A 49 7.84 -6.84 12.24
N THR A 50 7.22 -5.98 13.04
CA THR A 50 7.88 -5.17 14.07
C THR A 50 7.86 -5.87 15.43
N LYS A 51 8.60 -5.34 16.41
CA LYS A 51 8.67 -5.91 17.76
C LYS A 51 7.35 -5.75 18.55
N THR A 52 6.52 -4.79 18.17
CA THR A 52 5.24 -4.48 18.84
C THR A 52 4.16 -5.49 18.49
N LYS A 53 3.45 -5.98 19.51
CA LYS A 53 2.29 -6.85 19.39
C LYS A 53 1.07 -6.17 19.99
N ILE A 54 -0.07 -6.30 19.33
CA ILE A 54 -1.38 -5.86 19.79
C ILE A 54 -2.21 -7.12 20.03
N THR A 55 -2.99 -7.15 21.09
CA THR A 55 -3.90 -8.26 21.36
C THR A 55 -5.21 -8.00 20.63
N ILE A 56 -5.43 -8.66 19.49
CA ILE A 56 -6.65 -8.51 18.68
C ILE A 56 -7.27 -9.87 18.44
N LYS A 57 -8.61 -9.95 18.43
CA LYS A 57 -9.33 -11.15 18.03
C LYS A 57 -9.18 -11.40 16.51
N LYS A 58 -9.18 -12.67 16.12
CA LYS A 58 -9.18 -13.10 14.71
C LYS A 58 -10.39 -12.48 14.01
N GLY A 59 -10.16 -11.83 12.87
CA GLY A 59 -11.24 -11.22 12.08
C GLY A 59 -11.81 -9.89 12.61
N ALA A 60 -11.11 -9.22 13.53
CA ALA A 60 -11.55 -7.94 14.10
C ALA A 60 -11.98 -6.90 13.04
N SER A 61 -12.96 -6.08 13.43
CA SER A 61 -13.49 -5.01 12.59
C SER A 61 -12.50 -3.85 12.49
N ARG A 62 -12.57 -3.13 11.37
CA ARG A 62 -11.70 -1.97 11.09
C ARG A 62 -11.76 -0.93 12.21
N ALA A 63 -12.91 -0.75 12.85
CA ALA A 63 -13.08 0.18 13.96
C ALA A 63 -12.20 -0.19 15.19
N ASP A 64 -12.10 -1.47 15.52
CA ASP A 64 -11.31 -1.95 16.66
C ASP A 64 -9.81 -1.81 16.36
N VAL A 65 -9.40 -2.13 15.13
CA VAL A 65 -8.02 -1.94 14.67
C VAL A 65 -7.63 -0.45 14.76
N VAL A 66 -8.51 0.47 14.36
CA VAL A 66 -8.24 1.92 14.45
C VAL A 66 -8.12 2.38 15.90
N LYS A 67 -8.95 1.87 16.82
CA LYS A 67 -8.88 2.20 18.25
C LYS A 67 -7.54 1.75 18.86
N GLU A 68 -7.13 0.52 18.59
CA GLU A 68 -5.86 -0.01 19.09
C GLU A 68 -4.65 0.73 18.48
N PHE A 69 -4.71 1.08 17.19
CA PHE A 69 -3.67 1.91 16.54
C PHE A 69 -3.56 3.30 17.16
N LYS A 70 -4.69 3.93 17.51
CA LYS A 70 -4.71 5.24 18.18
C LYS A 70 -4.07 5.17 19.57
N LYS A 71 -4.32 4.10 20.33
CA LYS A 71 -3.67 3.89 21.65
C LYS A 71 -2.15 3.81 21.55
N LEU A 72 -1.64 3.27 20.45
CA LEU A 72 -0.20 3.15 20.18
C LEU A 72 0.42 4.43 19.58
N GLY A 73 -0.35 5.51 19.44
CA GLY A 73 0.13 6.78 18.89
C GLY A 73 0.53 6.69 17.42
N ILE A 74 0.07 5.66 16.69
CA ILE A 74 0.34 5.52 15.27
C ILE A 74 -0.73 6.31 14.51
N GLU A 75 -0.37 7.51 14.07
CA GLU A 75 -1.26 8.40 13.33
C GLU A 75 -1.65 7.81 11.97
N LEU A 76 -2.96 7.61 11.78
CA LEU A 76 -3.56 7.30 10.50
C LEU A 76 -3.53 8.56 9.61
N LYS A 77 -2.45 8.75 8.85
CA LYS A 77 -2.42 9.79 7.82
C LYS A 77 -3.28 9.36 6.63
N GLU A 78 -4.56 9.70 6.68
CA GLU A 78 -5.43 9.72 5.52
C GLU A 78 -4.94 10.78 4.52
N LYS A 79 -4.05 10.37 3.61
CA LYS A 79 -3.72 11.19 2.45
C LYS A 79 -4.96 11.30 1.56
N LYS A 80 -5.66 12.44 1.64
CA LYS A 80 -6.60 12.89 0.61
C LYS A 80 -5.93 12.74 -0.75
N SER A 81 -6.63 12.07 -1.67
CA SER A 81 -6.19 11.87 -3.05
C SER A 81 -5.92 13.22 -3.72
N LYS A 82 -4.68 13.45 -4.13
CA LYS A 82 -4.36 14.55 -5.06
C LYS A 82 -5.13 14.27 -6.36
N LYS A 83 -5.89 15.27 -6.83
CA LYS A 83 -6.58 15.21 -8.13
C LYS A 83 -5.57 14.82 -9.22
N PRO A 84 -5.91 13.88 -10.12
CA PRO A 84 -5.01 13.51 -11.20
C PRO A 84 -4.73 14.76 -12.05
N LYS A 85 -3.47 15.22 -12.04
CA LYS A 85 -3.01 16.22 -13.00
C LYS A 85 -3.00 15.55 -14.36
N GLU A 86 -3.66 16.15 -15.35
CA GLU A 86 -3.63 15.67 -16.73
C GLU A 86 -2.18 15.42 -17.14
N ARG A 87 -1.87 14.16 -17.48
CA ARG A 87 -0.58 13.83 -18.08
C ARG A 87 -0.53 14.61 -19.39
N PRO A 88 0.48 15.47 -19.61
CA PRO A 88 0.64 16.09 -20.93
C PRO A 88 0.80 14.94 -21.94
N LYS A 89 -0.16 14.83 -22.86
CA LYS A 89 -0.09 13.86 -23.96
C LYS A 89 1.20 14.20 -24.72
N LYS A 90 2.19 13.31 -24.68
CA LYS A 90 3.38 13.46 -25.52
C LYS A 90 2.91 13.49 -26.97
N ALA A 91 2.95 14.66 -27.60
CA ALA A 91 2.72 14.78 -29.03
C ALA A 91 3.75 13.88 -29.73
N ARG A 92 3.27 12.82 -30.37
CA ARG A 92 4.08 11.98 -31.23
C ARG A 92 4.60 12.88 -32.35
N LYS A 93 5.90 13.20 -32.35
CA LYS A 93 6.54 13.94 -33.45
C LYS A 93 6.25 13.18 -34.75
N GLN A 94 5.31 13.70 -35.53
CA GLN A 94 5.10 13.23 -36.89
C GLN A 94 6.38 13.56 -37.66
N LYS A 95 7.03 12.53 -38.21
CA LYS A 95 8.06 12.71 -39.24
C LYS A 95 7.40 13.42 -40.42
N GLN A 96 7.57 14.74 -40.51
CA GLN A 96 7.33 15.48 -41.74
C GLN A 96 8.60 16.29 -42.04
N LYS A 97 8.96 16.30 -43.33
CA LYS A 97 10.09 16.96 -44.00
C LYS A 97 11.38 16.13 -44.17
N LYS A 98 11.38 15.27 -45.19
CA LYS A 98 12.25 15.40 -46.39
C LYS A 98 11.63 14.63 -47.58
N ILE A 99 10.39 14.98 -47.88
CA ILE A 99 10.01 15.20 -49.28
C ILE A 99 10.54 16.61 -49.56
N GLU A 100 11.29 16.83 -50.63
CA GLU A 100 12.11 18.04 -50.94
C GLU A 100 13.55 18.08 -50.43
N GLU A 101 14.34 17.05 -50.73
CA GLU A 101 15.68 17.29 -51.30
C GLU A 101 15.62 16.87 -52.77
N LYS A 102 15.07 17.79 -53.57
CA LYS A 102 15.20 17.80 -55.03
C LYS A 102 16.68 17.95 -55.40
N LYS A 103 17.00 17.44 -56.60
CA LYS A 103 18.18 17.67 -57.47
C LYS A 103 19.35 16.69 -57.29
N LYS A 104 19.25 15.55 -57.98
CA LYS A 104 20.28 15.14 -58.93
C LYS A 104 19.62 14.69 -60.22
#